data_AF-A0A7Y7BET1-F1
#
_entry.id   AF-A0A7Y7BET1-F1
#
_cell.length_a   1.000
_cell.length_b   1.000
_cell.length_c   1.000
_cell.angle_alpha   90.00
_cell.angle_beta   90.00
_cell.angle_gamma   90.00
#
_symmetry.space_group_name_H-M   'P 1'
#
loop_
_entity.id
_entity.type
_entity.pdbx_description
1 polymer ?
#
loop_
_entity_poly.entity_id
_entity_poly.type
_entity_poly.pdbx_seq_one_letter_code
_entity_poly.pdbx_strand_id
1 'polypeptide(L)'
;PWAGKQMWAPDAAEKDGTYYFYFPAKDKNGVFKIGVATSSKPFGPFQPEVEPINGSYSIDPAIFRDGNGEYYMYFGGIWGGQLQRWKTGDYEAEDNYPEAGEPALSAKIAKLSADMKSFAEAPRDVVLVDKNGEPLTAGENDKRFFEAAWVHQYQGKYYFSYSTGDTHNIAYAIGDNPYGPFTYQGVILKPVLGWTNHHSIVEFKGKWYIFFHDSSLSGGKTHLRSVKVTELKYNSDGTIQTIDAMVQPN
;
A
#
# COMPACT_ATOMS: atom_id res chain seq x y z
N PRO A 1 -15.63 3.58 -19.97
CA PRO A 1 -15.11 3.33 -18.60
C PRO A 1 -15.18 1.85 -18.25
N TRP A 2 -14.04 1.25 -17.90
CA TRP A 2 -13.92 -0.15 -17.48
C TRP A 2 -14.48 -0.39 -16.06
N ALA A 3 -14.30 0.58 -15.16
CA ALA A 3 -14.72 0.49 -13.76
C ALA A 3 -16.26 0.48 -13.63
N GLY A 4 -16.76 -0.43 -12.80
CA GLY A 4 -18.18 -0.53 -12.43
C GLY A 4 -18.50 0.14 -11.09
N LYS A 5 -17.65 -0.04 -10.06
CA LYS A 5 -17.89 0.50 -8.70
C LYS A 5 -16.63 0.52 -7.83
N GLN A 6 -16.76 1.11 -6.64
CA GLN A 6 -15.78 1.05 -5.54
C GLN A 6 -14.41 1.65 -5.89
N MET A 7 -14.35 2.98 -6.07
CA MET A 7 -13.09 3.72 -6.11
C MET A 7 -12.45 3.67 -4.72
N TRP A 8 -11.45 2.81 -4.54
CA TRP A 8 -10.73 2.60 -3.27
C TRP A 8 -9.44 3.44 -3.22
N ALA A 9 -8.55 3.17 -2.26
CA ALA A 9 -7.42 4.03 -1.92
C ALA A 9 -6.52 4.31 -3.16
N PRO A 10 -6.41 5.57 -3.60
CA PRO A 10 -5.60 5.93 -4.75
C PRO A 10 -4.20 6.39 -4.34
N ASP A 11 -3.32 6.57 -5.33
CA ASP A 11 -2.06 7.28 -5.17
C ASP A 11 -1.70 8.06 -6.45
N ALA A 12 -0.70 8.92 -6.40
CA ALA A 12 -0.27 9.74 -7.53
C ALA A 12 1.24 9.81 -7.71
N ALA A 13 1.66 10.00 -8.96
CA ALA A 13 3.04 10.30 -9.31
C ALA A 13 3.12 11.45 -10.31
N GLU A 14 4.28 12.10 -10.38
CA GLU A 14 4.60 13.09 -11.40
C GLU A 14 5.81 12.61 -12.19
N LYS A 15 5.75 12.74 -13.51
CA LYS A 15 6.88 12.52 -14.41
C LYS A 15 6.78 13.46 -15.61
N ASP A 16 7.87 14.16 -15.89
CA ASP A 16 8.05 15.03 -17.06
C ASP A 16 6.90 16.05 -17.24
N GLY A 17 6.40 16.62 -16.14
CA GLY A 17 5.31 17.60 -16.10
C GLY A 17 3.91 17.01 -16.22
N THR A 18 3.78 15.68 -16.29
CA THR A 18 2.51 14.97 -16.29
C THR A 18 2.26 14.35 -14.93
N TYR A 19 1.06 14.53 -14.40
CA TYR A 19 0.57 13.90 -13.18
C TYR A 19 -0.27 12.69 -13.52
N TYR A 20 -0.01 11.60 -12.80
CA TYR A 20 -0.66 10.31 -12.96
C TYR A 20 -1.38 9.99 -11.65
N PHE A 21 -2.67 9.67 -11.74
CA PHE A 21 -3.51 9.28 -10.62
C PHE A 21 -3.89 7.82 -10.79
N TYR A 22 -3.39 6.96 -9.91
CA TYR A 22 -3.61 5.52 -9.91
C TYR A 22 -4.71 5.19 -8.92
N PHE A 23 -5.65 4.34 -9.33
CA PHE A 23 -6.82 4.04 -8.52
C PHE A 23 -7.25 2.59 -8.68
N PRO A 24 -7.56 1.90 -7.57
CA PRO A 24 -8.21 0.61 -7.61
C PRO A 24 -9.72 0.77 -7.74
N ALA A 25 -10.32 0.00 -8.64
CA ALA A 25 -11.76 -0.08 -8.78
C ALA A 25 -12.18 -1.49 -9.23
N LYS A 26 -13.40 -1.89 -8.90
CA LYS A 26 -13.96 -3.12 -9.44
C LYS A 26 -14.41 -2.89 -10.87
N ASP A 27 -14.06 -3.80 -11.76
CA ASP A 27 -14.62 -3.88 -13.09
C ASP A 27 -16.11 -4.27 -13.05
N LYS A 28 -16.73 -4.43 -14.23
CA LYS A 28 -18.15 -4.79 -14.37
C LYS A 28 -18.47 -6.22 -13.87
N ASN A 29 -17.46 -7.06 -13.68
CA ASN A 29 -17.59 -8.42 -13.15
C ASN A 29 -17.30 -8.49 -11.65
N GLY A 30 -16.98 -7.36 -11.01
CA GLY A 30 -16.71 -7.30 -9.58
C GLY A 30 -15.27 -7.65 -9.20
N VAL A 31 -14.35 -7.68 -10.17
CA VAL A 31 -12.93 -7.97 -9.96
C VAL A 31 -12.16 -6.65 -9.85
N PHE A 32 -11.38 -6.48 -8.78
CA PHE A 32 -10.54 -5.32 -8.60
C PHE A 32 -9.37 -5.31 -9.60
N LYS A 33 -9.19 -4.15 -10.23
CA LYS A 33 -8.08 -3.80 -11.12
C LYS A 33 -7.58 -2.40 -10.75
N ILE A 34 -6.40 -2.03 -11.25
CA ILE A 34 -5.82 -0.70 -11.01
C ILE A 34 -5.81 0.05 -12.34
N GLY A 35 -6.46 1.21 -12.35
CA GLY A 35 -6.44 2.15 -13.47
C GLY A 35 -5.46 3.27 -13.25
N VAL A 36 -5.22 4.02 -14.32
CA VAL A 36 -4.44 5.27 -14.30
C VAL A 36 -5.21 6.37 -15.03
N ALA A 37 -5.08 7.60 -14.53
CA ALA A 37 -5.62 8.80 -15.13
C ALA A 37 -4.54 9.88 -15.19
N THR A 38 -4.59 10.75 -16.19
CA THR A 38 -3.53 11.76 -16.42
C THR A 38 -4.03 13.19 -16.36
N SER A 39 -3.17 14.11 -15.94
CA SER A 39 -3.44 15.55 -15.85
C SER A 39 -2.13 16.35 -16.05
N SER A 40 -2.24 17.57 -16.54
CA SER A 40 -1.12 18.54 -16.54
C SER A 40 -1.00 19.31 -15.22
N LYS A 41 -1.87 19.03 -14.25
CA LYS A 41 -1.96 19.70 -12.94
C LYS A 41 -2.07 18.68 -11.82
N PRO A 42 -1.41 18.91 -10.66
CA PRO A 42 -1.44 17.96 -9.53
C PRO A 42 -2.84 17.78 -8.94
N PHE A 43 -3.71 18.77 -9.09
CA PHE A 43 -5.08 18.78 -8.58
C PHE A 43 -6.13 18.38 -9.63
N GLY A 44 -5.71 17.94 -10.82
CA GLY A 44 -6.62 17.53 -11.88
C GLY A 44 -7.30 18.70 -12.64
N PRO A 45 -8.42 18.43 -13.34
CA PRO A 45 -9.07 17.12 -13.44
C PRO A 45 -8.19 16.08 -14.15
N PHE A 46 -8.33 14.82 -13.74
CA PHE A 46 -7.61 13.70 -14.35
C PHE A 46 -8.49 13.00 -15.40
N GLN A 47 -7.93 12.73 -16.58
CA GLN A 47 -8.57 11.96 -17.64
C GLN A 47 -8.17 10.48 -17.50
N PRO A 48 -9.10 9.57 -17.15
CA PRO A 48 -8.80 8.14 -17.04
C PRO A 48 -8.55 7.50 -18.40
N GLU A 49 -7.63 6.52 -18.41
CA GLU A 49 -7.50 5.58 -19.50
C GLU A 49 -8.76 4.70 -19.64
N VAL A 50 -9.00 4.19 -20.85
CA VAL A 50 -10.23 3.45 -21.17
C VAL A 50 -10.25 2.09 -20.48
N GLU A 51 -9.08 1.47 -20.33
CA GLU A 51 -8.84 0.15 -19.74
C GLU A 51 -7.95 0.27 -18.48
N PRO A 52 -8.00 -0.70 -17.55
CA PRO A 52 -7.06 -0.74 -16.44
C PRO A 52 -5.65 -1.09 -16.93
N ILE A 53 -4.65 -0.95 -16.04
CA ILE A 53 -3.28 -1.39 -16.31
C ILE A 53 -3.27 -2.90 -16.54
N ASN A 54 -2.74 -3.32 -17.70
CA ASN A 54 -2.63 -4.74 -18.02
C ASN A 54 -1.73 -5.46 -17.00
N GLY A 55 -2.18 -6.62 -16.53
CA GLY A 55 -1.51 -7.38 -15.47
C GLY A 55 -1.76 -6.85 -14.05
N SER A 56 -2.54 -5.77 -13.87
CA SER A 56 -2.95 -5.32 -12.54
C SER A 56 -4.12 -6.12 -11.99
N TYR A 57 -4.20 -6.17 -10.66
CA TYR A 57 -5.24 -6.82 -9.90
C TYR A 57 -5.22 -6.30 -8.46
N SER A 58 -6.24 -6.66 -7.68
CA SER A 58 -6.34 -6.25 -6.28
C SER A 58 -6.36 -4.71 -6.13
N ILE A 59 -5.92 -4.19 -4.98
CA ILE A 59 -6.20 -2.82 -4.52
C ILE A 59 -4.92 -2.05 -4.13
N ASP A 60 -5.09 -0.85 -3.59
CA ASP A 60 -4.11 -0.06 -2.85
C ASP A 60 -2.76 0.14 -3.58
N PRO A 61 -2.76 0.75 -4.78
CA PRO A 61 -1.53 1.17 -5.43
C PRO A 61 -0.79 2.24 -4.61
N ALA A 62 0.51 2.08 -4.46
CA ALA A 62 1.45 3.11 -4.01
C ALA A 62 2.60 3.21 -5.01
N ILE A 63 2.83 4.43 -5.50
CA ILE A 63 3.81 4.71 -6.55
C ILE A 63 5.04 5.32 -5.92
N PHE A 64 6.11 4.55 -5.96
CA PHE A 64 7.40 4.95 -5.43
C PHE A 64 8.33 5.37 -6.57
N ARG A 65 8.82 6.60 -6.51
CA ARG A 65 9.91 7.09 -7.36
C ARG A 65 11.24 6.80 -6.68
N ASP A 66 12.03 5.93 -7.28
CA ASP A 66 13.36 5.61 -6.80
C ASP A 66 14.37 6.72 -7.16
N GLY A 67 15.45 6.82 -6.39
CA GLY A 67 16.50 7.84 -6.56
C GLY A 67 17.25 7.77 -7.90
N ASN A 68 17.17 6.63 -8.60
CA ASN A 68 17.68 6.45 -9.96
C ASN A 68 16.72 6.97 -11.05
N GLY A 69 15.53 7.48 -10.69
CA GLY A 69 14.52 7.98 -11.62
C GLY A 69 13.53 6.93 -12.13
N GLU A 70 13.62 5.68 -11.66
CA GLU A 70 12.66 4.63 -11.96
C GLU A 70 11.42 4.74 -11.06
N TYR A 71 10.31 4.19 -11.52
CA TYR A 71 9.05 4.20 -10.78
C TYR A 71 8.56 2.78 -10.58
N TYR A 72 8.03 2.53 -9.39
CA TYR A 72 7.56 1.23 -8.95
C TYR A 72 6.14 1.36 -8.41
N MET A 73 5.25 0.48 -8.84
CA MET A 73 3.94 0.34 -8.19
C MET A 73 4.02 -0.82 -7.21
N TYR A 74 3.77 -0.52 -5.94
CA TYR A 74 3.42 -1.50 -4.91
C TYR A 74 1.91 -1.59 -4.85
N PHE A 75 1.35 -2.78 -4.70
CA PHE A 75 -0.10 -2.93 -4.62
C PHE A 75 -0.51 -4.25 -3.95
N GLY A 76 -1.78 -4.36 -3.58
CA GLY A 76 -2.38 -5.58 -3.07
C GLY A 76 -3.15 -5.36 -1.78
N GLY A 77 -4.17 -6.19 -1.59
CA GLY A 77 -4.89 -6.31 -0.33
C GLY A 77 -5.64 -7.63 -0.26
N ILE A 78 -5.51 -8.36 0.84
CA ILE A 78 -6.25 -9.61 1.04
C ILE A 78 -7.72 -9.35 1.41
N TRP A 79 -8.49 -10.39 1.68
CA TRP A 79 -9.92 -10.30 2.03
C TRP A 79 -10.71 -9.56 0.94
N GLY A 80 -11.34 -8.44 1.27
CA GLY A 80 -12.12 -7.64 0.33
C GLY A 80 -11.31 -7.11 -0.85
N GLY A 81 -9.99 -7.00 -0.71
CA GLY A 81 -9.06 -6.61 -1.78
C GLY A 81 -8.74 -7.71 -2.80
N GLN A 82 -9.20 -8.95 -2.56
CA GLN A 82 -9.13 -10.08 -3.49
C GLN A 82 -7.73 -10.61 -3.83
N LEU A 83 -6.64 -10.17 -3.17
CA LEU A 83 -5.29 -10.66 -3.48
C LEU A 83 -5.13 -12.18 -3.34
N GLN A 84 -5.82 -12.78 -2.38
CA GLN A 84 -5.87 -14.24 -2.16
C GLN A 84 -6.46 -15.03 -3.33
N ARG A 85 -7.11 -14.35 -4.28
CA ARG A 85 -7.74 -14.94 -5.46
C ARG A 85 -6.84 -14.91 -6.70
N TRP A 86 -5.58 -14.52 -6.55
CA TRP A 86 -4.63 -14.35 -7.66
C TRP A 86 -3.37 -15.21 -7.49
N LYS A 87 -3.42 -16.26 -6.64
CA LYS A 87 -2.26 -17.10 -6.32
C LYS A 87 -1.63 -17.76 -7.55
N THR A 88 -2.44 -18.11 -8.55
CA THR A 88 -2.02 -18.77 -9.79
C THR A 88 -1.61 -17.80 -10.91
N GLY A 89 -1.78 -16.49 -10.69
CA GLY A 89 -1.64 -15.46 -11.73
C GLY A 89 -2.94 -15.16 -12.49
N ASP A 90 -3.95 -16.01 -12.33
CA ASP A 90 -5.31 -15.82 -12.85
C ASP A 90 -6.31 -15.57 -11.71
N TYR A 91 -7.46 -14.96 -12.04
CA TYR A 91 -8.50 -14.70 -11.05
C TYR A 91 -9.27 -15.98 -10.71
N GLU A 92 -9.31 -16.32 -9.42
CA GLU A 92 -10.12 -17.39 -8.87
C GLU A 92 -11.37 -16.82 -8.17
N ALA A 93 -12.54 -17.42 -8.38
CA ALA A 93 -13.77 -16.90 -7.77
C ALA A 93 -13.83 -17.13 -6.25
N GLU A 94 -13.13 -18.17 -5.79
CA GLU A 94 -13.07 -18.59 -4.39
C GLU A 94 -11.79 -18.07 -3.71
N ASP A 95 -11.87 -17.85 -2.40
CA ASP A 95 -10.72 -17.44 -1.61
C ASP A 95 -9.73 -18.60 -1.43
N ASN A 96 -8.43 -18.33 -1.64
CA ASN A 96 -7.35 -19.30 -1.47
C ASN A 96 -6.28 -18.71 -0.54
N TYR A 97 -6.41 -18.98 0.76
CA TYR A 97 -5.44 -18.54 1.76
C TYR A 97 -4.39 -19.62 2.03
N PRO A 98 -3.13 -19.22 2.29
CA PRO A 98 -2.13 -20.12 2.85
C PRO A 98 -2.54 -20.60 4.26
N GLU A 99 -2.10 -21.81 4.62
CA GLU A 99 -2.25 -22.34 5.98
C GLU A 99 -1.40 -21.53 6.97
N ALA A 100 -1.74 -21.57 8.27
CA ALA A 100 -1.12 -20.70 9.28
C ALA A 100 0.43 -20.80 9.34
N GLY A 101 1.00 -21.97 9.07
CA GLY A 101 2.46 -22.20 9.05
C GLY A 101 3.13 -21.96 7.69
N GLU A 102 2.36 -21.66 6.65
CA GLU A 102 2.87 -21.34 5.31
C GLU A 102 3.20 -19.84 5.20
N PRO A 103 4.07 -19.45 4.26
CA PRO A 103 4.34 -18.04 3.99
C PRO A 103 3.06 -17.24 3.73
N ALA A 104 2.96 -16.07 4.35
CA ALA A 104 1.84 -15.17 4.13
C ALA A 104 1.81 -14.64 2.69
N LEU A 105 0.61 -14.28 2.21
CA LEU A 105 0.47 -13.54 0.96
C LEU A 105 1.18 -12.18 1.07
N SER A 106 1.92 -11.82 0.03
CA SER A 106 2.71 -10.60 -0.03
C SER A 106 2.04 -9.54 -0.90
N ALA A 107 2.30 -8.27 -0.61
CA ALA A 107 2.09 -7.22 -1.59
C ALA A 107 2.84 -7.55 -2.88
N LYS A 108 2.43 -6.93 -3.98
CA LYS A 108 3.06 -7.05 -5.29
C LYS A 108 3.83 -5.79 -5.59
N ILE A 109 4.92 -5.93 -6.34
CA ILE A 109 5.69 -4.83 -6.91
C ILE A 109 5.88 -5.07 -8.40
N ALA A 110 5.74 -4.01 -9.20
CA ALA A 110 6.16 -3.99 -10.59
C ALA A 110 6.78 -2.64 -10.93
N LYS A 111 7.89 -2.67 -11.67
CA LYS A 111 8.40 -1.46 -12.33
C LYS A 111 7.38 -0.93 -13.34
N LEU A 112 7.17 0.38 -13.32
CA LEU A 112 6.33 1.07 -14.32
C LEU A 112 7.12 1.30 -15.62
N SER A 113 6.40 1.20 -16.74
CA SER A 113 6.88 1.57 -18.07
C SER A 113 7.27 3.04 -18.16
N ALA A 114 8.01 3.40 -19.21
CA ALA A 114 8.42 4.79 -19.42
C ALA A 114 7.23 5.77 -19.55
N ASP A 115 6.09 5.32 -20.08
CA ASP A 115 4.87 6.12 -20.23
C ASP A 115 4.01 6.19 -18.95
N MET A 116 4.41 5.47 -17.89
CA MET A 116 3.74 5.39 -16.58
C MET A 116 2.33 4.77 -16.61
N LYS A 117 1.92 4.15 -17.73
CA LYS A 117 0.57 3.61 -17.93
C LYS A 117 0.52 2.08 -18.01
N SER A 118 1.66 1.42 -17.96
CA SER A 118 1.76 -0.04 -17.97
C SER A 118 2.88 -0.52 -17.03
N PHE A 119 2.92 -1.82 -16.78
CA PHE A 119 4.08 -2.42 -16.14
C PHE A 119 5.17 -2.72 -17.16
N ALA A 120 6.43 -2.41 -16.81
CA ALA A 120 7.62 -2.76 -17.59
C ALA A 120 8.03 -4.24 -17.40
N GLU A 121 7.40 -4.92 -16.45
CA GLU A 121 7.72 -6.27 -16.02
C GLU A 121 6.48 -6.93 -15.37
N ALA A 122 6.50 -8.25 -15.24
CA ALA A 122 5.46 -8.94 -14.49
C ALA A 122 5.53 -8.57 -12.99
N PRO A 123 4.39 -8.35 -12.31
CA PRO A 123 4.37 -8.16 -10.87
C PRO A 123 5.00 -9.35 -10.12
N ARG A 124 5.79 -9.05 -9.08
CA ARG A 124 6.46 -10.03 -8.21
C ARG A 124 6.15 -9.76 -6.75
N ASP A 125 6.41 -10.75 -5.90
CA ASP A 125 6.15 -10.64 -4.46
C ASP A 125 7.13 -9.70 -3.74
N VAL A 126 6.59 -8.87 -2.86
CA VAL A 126 7.34 -8.10 -1.86
C VAL A 126 7.54 -8.99 -0.64
N VAL A 127 8.64 -9.75 -0.63
CA VAL A 127 8.90 -10.75 0.41
C VAL A 127 9.20 -10.07 1.75
N LEU A 128 8.43 -10.42 2.78
CA LEU A 128 8.65 -10.00 4.16
C LEU A 128 9.29 -11.14 4.95
N VAL A 129 10.35 -10.83 5.69
CA VAL A 129 11.08 -11.79 6.51
C VAL A 129 11.23 -11.32 7.96
N ASP A 130 11.42 -12.26 8.88
CA ASP A 130 11.80 -12.00 10.25
C ASP A 130 13.29 -11.61 10.38
N LYS A 131 13.76 -11.38 11.60
CA LYS A 131 15.16 -11.01 11.90
C LYS A 131 16.19 -12.10 11.55
N ASN A 132 15.74 -13.34 11.36
CA ASN A 132 16.59 -14.47 10.98
C ASN A 132 16.59 -14.68 9.46
N GLY A 133 15.77 -13.94 8.71
CA GLY A 133 15.61 -14.07 7.27
C GLY A 133 14.54 -15.07 6.84
N GLU A 134 13.74 -15.58 7.77
CA GLU A 134 12.65 -16.53 7.46
C GLU A 134 11.38 -15.77 7.03
N PRO A 135 10.66 -16.20 5.97
CA PRO A 135 9.43 -15.55 5.55
C PRO A 135 8.38 -15.49 6.67
N LEU A 136 7.71 -14.34 6.79
CA LEU A 136 6.56 -14.24 7.71
C LEU A 136 5.45 -15.19 7.29
N THR A 137 4.86 -15.86 8.27
CA THR A 137 3.83 -16.88 8.04
C THR A 137 2.43 -16.30 8.09
N ALA A 138 1.47 -17.01 7.51
CA ALA A 138 0.07 -16.59 7.46
C ALA A 138 -0.58 -16.44 8.85
N GLY A 139 -0.09 -17.19 9.84
CA GLY A 139 -0.55 -17.14 11.23
C GLY A 139 0.00 -15.97 12.05
N GLU A 140 1.00 -15.24 11.55
CA GLU A 140 1.56 -14.06 12.21
C GLU A 140 0.75 -12.79 11.87
N ASN A 141 -0.55 -12.78 12.16
CA ASN A 141 -1.49 -11.71 11.80
C ASN A 141 -1.10 -10.31 12.34
N ASP A 142 -0.26 -10.25 13.37
CA ASP A 142 0.29 -9.01 13.93
C ASP A 142 1.44 -8.42 13.11
N LYS A 143 1.99 -9.19 12.16
CA LYS A 143 3.14 -8.80 11.33
C LYS A 143 2.93 -8.98 9.83
N ARG A 144 2.14 -9.97 9.39
CA ARG A 144 1.97 -10.24 7.96
C ARG A 144 1.25 -9.10 7.26
N PHE A 145 1.51 -8.98 5.96
CA PHE A 145 0.82 -8.03 5.11
C PHE A 145 -0.70 -8.26 5.11
N PHE A 146 -1.47 -7.17 5.04
CA PHE A 146 -2.91 -7.22 4.79
C PHE A 146 -3.29 -6.32 3.61
N GLU A 147 -3.03 -5.02 3.68
CA GLU A 147 -3.34 -3.99 2.66
C GLU A 147 -2.47 -2.72 2.87
N ALA A 148 -2.74 -1.64 2.13
CA ALA A 148 -2.13 -0.32 2.34
C ALA A 148 -0.59 -0.27 2.26
N ALA A 149 0.00 -0.92 1.24
CA ALA A 149 1.43 -0.84 1.00
C ALA A 149 1.88 0.62 0.78
N TRP A 150 3.00 1.01 1.39
CA TRP A 150 3.65 2.30 1.17
C TRP A 150 5.17 2.15 1.27
N VAL A 151 5.91 2.83 0.38
CA VAL A 151 7.37 2.81 0.38
C VAL A 151 7.96 4.20 0.35
N HIS A 152 8.97 4.42 1.19
CA HIS A 152 9.82 5.60 1.15
C HIS A 152 11.28 5.25 1.42
N GLN A 153 12.18 6.17 1.09
CA GLN A 153 13.61 6.04 1.36
C GLN A 153 14.02 6.89 2.57
N TYR A 154 14.85 6.34 3.44
CA TYR A 154 15.49 7.08 4.52
C TYR A 154 16.91 6.55 4.75
N GLN A 155 17.91 7.44 4.72
CA GLN A 155 19.33 7.11 4.88
C GLN A 155 19.83 5.96 3.98
N GLY A 156 19.39 5.95 2.72
CA GLY A 156 19.80 4.94 1.72
C GLY A 156 19.15 3.56 1.88
N LYS A 157 18.18 3.41 2.79
CA LYS A 157 17.37 2.21 2.97
C LYS A 157 15.93 2.43 2.49
N TYR A 158 15.25 1.33 2.18
CA TYR A 158 13.87 1.31 1.72
C TYR A 158 12.98 0.83 2.86
N TYR A 159 11.96 1.62 3.19
CA TYR A 159 11.03 1.33 4.27
C TYR A 159 9.71 0.93 3.64
N PHE A 160 9.39 -0.36 3.70
CA PHE A 160 8.10 -0.89 3.28
C PHE A 160 7.18 -0.94 4.49
N SER A 161 6.09 -0.17 4.44
CA SER A 161 5.11 -0.05 5.52
C SER A 161 3.72 -0.40 5.03
N TYR A 162 2.89 -0.97 5.90
CA TYR A 162 1.63 -1.58 5.49
C TYR A 162 0.67 -1.77 6.66
N SER A 163 -0.61 -1.92 6.34
CA SER A 163 -1.63 -2.30 7.32
C SER A 163 -1.59 -3.80 7.60
N THR A 164 -1.81 -4.17 8.85
CA THR A 164 -1.96 -5.56 9.30
C THR A 164 -3.44 -5.98 9.39
N GLY A 165 -4.38 -5.10 9.03
CA GLY A 165 -5.81 -5.41 8.89
C GLY A 165 -6.48 -5.80 10.20
N ASP A 166 -6.70 -7.10 10.42
CA ASP A 166 -7.42 -7.65 11.57
C ASP A 166 -6.71 -7.44 12.92
N THR A 167 -5.44 -7.02 12.91
CA THR A 167 -4.72 -6.56 14.11
C THR A 167 -4.54 -5.03 14.17
N HIS A 168 -5.04 -4.31 13.16
CA HIS A 168 -5.24 -2.86 13.12
C HIS A 168 -3.98 -1.98 13.23
N ASN A 169 -2.78 -2.52 13.04
CA ASN A 169 -1.53 -1.75 13.09
C ASN A 169 -1.11 -1.29 11.69
N ILE A 170 -0.31 -0.23 11.65
CA ILE A 170 0.63 0.00 10.56
C ILE A 170 1.99 -0.55 10.98
N ALA A 171 2.44 -1.61 10.31
CA ALA A 171 3.74 -2.22 10.49
C ALA A 171 4.74 -1.69 9.45
N TYR A 172 6.03 -1.97 9.67
CA TYR A 172 7.06 -1.72 8.68
C TYR A 172 8.22 -2.72 8.72
N ALA A 173 8.88 -2.81 7.57
CA ALA A 173 10.04 -3.62 7.31
C ALA A 173 11.07 -2.80 6.49
N ILE A 174 12.35 -3.12 6.64
CA ILE A 174 13.46 -2.40 6.00
C ILE A 174 14.18 -3.32 5.02
N GLY A 175 14.52 -2.80 3.85
CA GLY A 175 15.30 -3.47 2.82
C GLY A 175 16.33 -2.54 2.17
N ASP A 176 17.16 -3.11 1.30
CA ASP A 176 18.29 -2.43 0.66
C ASP A 176 18.05 -2.05 -0.81
N ASN A 177 16.90 -2.45 -1.35
CA ASN A 177 16.48 -2.20 -2.72
C ASN A 177 14.94 -2.19 -2.79
N PRO A 178 14.31 -1.68 -3.85
CA PRO A 178 12.85 -1.58 -3.92
C PRO A 178 12.14 -2.96 -3.91
N TYR A 179 12.77 -4.02 -4.37
CA TYR A 179 12.14 -5.35 -4.44
C TYR A 179 12.22 -6.15 -3.13
N GLY A 180 13.02 -5.72 -2.16
CA GLY A 180 13.28 -6.47 -0.94
C GLY A 180 14.28 -7.63 -1.13
N PRO A 181 14.23 -8.68 -0.28
CA PRO A 181 13.29 -8.85 0.81
C PRO A 181 13.38 -7.72 1.85
N PHE A 182 12.29 -7.51 2.58
CA PHE A 182 12.21 -6.52 3.65
C PHE A 182 12.14 -7.22 5.01
N THR A 183 13.05 -6.88 5.92
CA THR A 183 13.09 -7.43 7.27
C THR A 183 12.19 -6.64 8.21
N TYR A 184 11.19 -7.29 8.81
CA TYR A 184 10.24 -6.70 9.75
C TYR A 184 10.96 -6.00 10.91
N GLN A 185 10.50 -4.79 11.25
CA GLN A 185 11.08 -3.97 12.31
C GLN A 185 10.12 -3.68 13.46
N GLY A 186 8.82 -3.51 13.19
CA GLY A 186 7.84 -3.21 14.24
C GLY A 186 6.63 -2.45 13.75
N VAL A 187 5.96 -1.77 14.68
CA VAL A 187 4.75 -0.97 14.45
C VAL A 187 5.09 0.51 14.37
N ILE A 188 4.69 1.17 13.29
CA ILE A 188 4.71 2.63 13.14
C ILE A 188 3.53 3.26 13.85
N LEU A 189 2.31 2.78 13.58
CA LEU A 189 1.06 3.36 14.11
C LEU A 189 0.20 2.26 14.71
N LYS A 190 -0.13 2.42 15.99
CA LYS A 190 -1.06 1.56 16.73
C LYS A 190 -2.50 1.67 16.21
N PRO A 191 -3.43 0.83 16.69
CA PRO A 191 -4.83 0.90 16.28
C PRO A 191 -5.44 2.29 16.49
N VAL A 192 -6.29 2.67 15.54
CA VAL A 192 -7.07 3.91 15.54
C VAL A 192 -8.54 3.60 15.75
N LEU A 193 -9.37 4.63 16.01
CA LEU A 193 -10.82 4.42 16.08
C LEU A 193 -11.38 4.07 14.70
N GLY A 194 -12.10 2.95 14.60
CA GLY A 194 -12.58 2.37 13.33
C GLY A 194 -11.75 1.17 12.91
N TRP A 195 -12.29 0.31 12.02
CA TRP A 195 -11.65 -0.97 11.69
C TRP A 195 -10.39 -0.82 10.82
N THR A 196 -10.43 0.05 9.81
CA THR A 196 -9.33 0.20 8.84
C THR A 196 -8.24 1.12 9.39
N ASN A 197 -6.98 0.74 9.21
CA ASN A 197 -5.82 1.62 9.38
C ASN A 197 -5.07 1.70 8.04
N HIS A 198 -4.80 2.91 7.54
CA HIS A 198 -4.16 3.16 6.24
C HIS A 198 -3.35 4.45 6.35
N HIS A 199 -2.21 4.53 5.65
CA HIS A 199 -1.28 5.64 5.83
C HIS A 199 -0.48 5.98 4.57
N SER A 200 0.26 7.09 4.65
CA SER A 200 1.41 7.40 3.81
C SER A 200 2.46 8.15 4.62
N ILE A 201 3.73 8.06 4.20
CA ILE A 201 4.86 8.70 4.87
C ILE A 201 5.60 9.59 3.88
N VAL A 202 5.79 10.85 4.25
CA VAL A 202 6.38 11.85 3.36
C VAL A 202 7.29 12.80 4.13
N GLU A 203 8.38 13.20 3.48
CA GLU A 203 9.21 14.30 3.95
C GLU A 203 8.69 15.63 3.39
N PHE A 204 8.50 16.62 4.25
CA PHE A 204 8.16 17.98 3.86
C PHE A 204 8.97 18.98 4.68
N LYS A 205 9.76 19.81 3.97
CA LYS A 205 10.62 20.86 4.56
C LYS A 205 11.55 20.33 5.67
N GLY A 206 12.19 19.18 5.42
CA GLY A 206 13.16 18.57 6.34
C GLY A 206 12.55 17.86 7.55
N LYS A 207 11.23 17.65 7.55
CA LYS A 207 10.50 16.90 8.58
C LYS A 207 9.74 15.76 7.95
N TRP A 208 9.67 14.65 8.67
CA TRP A 208 8.90 13.49 8.26
C TRP A 208 7.53 13.51 8.90
N TYR A 209 6.53 13.12 8.11
CA TYR A 209 5.14 13.07 8.53
C TYR A 209 4.53 11.74 8.14
N ILE A 210 3.68 11.22 9.00
CA ILE A 210 2.73 10.16 8.65
C ILE A 210 1.34 10.78 8.51
N PHE A 211 0.75 10.61 7.33
CA PHE A 211 -0.67 10.82 7.11
C PHE A 211 -1.39 9.50 7.38
N PHE A 212 -2.53 9.55 8.05
CA PHE A 212 -3.35 8.39 8.38
C PHE A 212 -4.82 8.81 8.46
N HIS A 213 -5.74 7.92 8.79
CA HIS A 213 -7.13 8.29 9.08
C HIS A 213 -7.62 7.65 10.38
N ASP A 214 -8.75 8.13 10.87
CA ASP A 214 -9.60 7.39 11.80
C ASP A 214 -11.08 7.73 11.56
N SER A 215 -11.97 7.14 12.37
CA SER A 215 -13.41 7.37 12.36
C SER A 215 -13.87 8.31 13.48
N SER A 216 -13.00 9.16 14.05
CA SER A 216 -13.38 10.01 15.18
C SER A 216 -14.44 11.05 14.81
N LEU A 217 -14.33 11.65 13.63
CA LEU A 217 -15.29 12.68 13.18
C LEU A 217 -16.71 12.12 12.99
N SER A 218 -16.84 10.83 12.69
CA SER A 218 -18.13 10.17 12.43
C SER A 218 -18.72 9.45 13.65
N GLY A 219 -18.08 9.56 14.82
CA GLY A 219 -18.47 8.81 16.02
C GLY A 219 -18.19 7.32 15.93
N GLY A 220 -17.10 6.92 15.27
CA GLY A 220 -16.66 5.52 15.17
C GLY A 220 -17.25 4.72 14.00
N LYS A 221 -17.90 5.36 13.02
CA LYS A 221 -18.41 4.65 11.83
C LYS A 221 -17.26 4.33 10.88
N THR A 222 -16.87 3.06 10.80
CA THR A 222 -15.71 2.56 10.00
C THR A 222 -15.65 3.08 8.56
N HIS A 223 -16.79 3.19 7.87
CA HIS A 223 -16.82 3.63 6.46
C HIS A 223 -16.85 5.16 6.27
N LEU A 224 -16.94 5.94 7.36
CA LEU A 224 -16.91 7.40 7.34
C LEU A 224 -15.69 7.87 8.14
N ARG A 225 -14.62 8.20 7.42
CA ARG A 225 -13.29 8.46 8.00
C ARG A 225 -12.87 9.91 7.79
N SER A 226 -11.85 10.34 8.53
CA SER A 226 -11.19 11.64 8.39
C SER A 226 -9.67 11.47 8.44
N VAL A 227 -8.97 12.04 7.45
CA VAL A 227 -7.50 12.03 7.39
C VAL A 227 -6.91 12.94 8.48
N LYS A 228 -5.81 12.51 9.06
CA LYS A 228 -5.00 13.16 10.09
C LYS A 228 -3.52 13.11 9.69
N VAL A 229 -2.71 13.92 10.37
CA VAL A 229 -1.25 13.93 10.19
C VAL A 229 -0.56 14.14 11.52
N THR A 230 0.57 13.50 11.72
CA THR A 230 1.49 13.80 12.82
C THR A 230 2.95 13.67 12.36
N GLU A 231 3.86 14.28 13.12
CA GLU A 231 5.30 14.16 12.85
C GLU A 231 5.76 12.72 13.11
N LEU A 232 6.50 12.14 12.16
CA LEU A 232 7.14 10.85 12.27
C LEU A 232 8.61 11.05 12.64
N LYS A 233 9.11 10.25 13.58
CA LYS A 233 10.48 10.38 14.08
C LYS A 233 11.26 9.09 13.91
N TYR A 234 12.46 9.22 13.36
CA TYR A 234 13.44 8.15 13.30
C TYR A 234 14.37 8.21 14.50
N ASN A 235 14.74 7.04 15.01
CA ASN A 235 15.87 6.85 15.90
C ASN A 235 17.19 6.90 15.09
N SER A 236 18.30 7.00 15.80
CA SER A 236 19.63 7.09 15.19
C SER A 236 20.05 5.83 14.43
N ASP A 237 19.44 4.68 14.72
CA ASP A 237 19.69 3.40 14.05
C ASP A 237 18.79 3.17 12.82
N GLY A 238 17.95 4.14 12.47
CA GLY A 238 16.99 4.04 11.37
C GLY A 238 15.62 3.50 11.76
N THR A 239 15.43 2.96 12.98
CA THR A 239 14.10 2.51 13.41
C THR A 239 13.14 3.69 13.60
N ILE A 240 11.84 3.46 13.44
CA ILE A 240 10.79 4.47 13.57
C ILE A 240 10.18 4.40 14.98
N GLN A 241 9.96 5.55 15.61
CA GLN A 241 9.25 5.64 16.90
C GLN A 241 7.75 5.37 16.70
N THR A 242 7.21 4.38 17.43
CA THR A 242 5.79 4.03 17.38
C THR A 242 4.91 5.18 17.85
N ILE A 243 3.82 5.42 17.11
CA ILE A 243 2.81 6.44 17.36
C ILE A 243 1.55 5.77 17.92
N ASP A 244 1.00 6.36 18.98
CA ASP A 244 -0.31 6.02 19.54
C ASP A 244 -1.26 7.19 19.33
N ALA A 245 -2.26 7.00 18.46
CA ALA A 245 -3.19 8.04 18.03
C ALA A 245 -4.65 7.72 18.38
N MET A 246 -4.88 6.77 19.28
CA MET A 246 -6.23 6.34 19.64
C MET A 246 -7.01 7.49 20.28
N VAL A 247 -8.17 7.81 19.71
CA VAL A 247 -9.15 8.75 20.26
C VAL A 247 -10.41 7.95 20.61
N GLN A 248 -10.84 8.00 21.86
CA GLN A 248 -12.10 7.38 22.27
C GLN A 248 -13.27 8.26 21.83
N PRO A 249 -14.39 7.68 21.36
CA PRO A 249 -15.60 8.45 21.12
C PRO A 249 -16.13 9.00 22.45
N ASN A 250 -16.56 10.27 22.44
CA ASN A 250 -17.27 10.90 23.56
C ASN A 250 -18.68 10.34 23.72
#